data_AF-A0A7D5C4V1-F1
#
_entry.id   AF-A0A7D5C4V1-F1
#
_cell.length_a   1.000
_cell.length_b   1.000
_cell.length_c   1.000
_cell.angle_alpha   90.00
_cell.angle_beta   90.00
_cell.angle_gamma   90.00
#
_symmetry.space_group_name_H-M   'P 1'
#
loop_
_entity.id
_entity.type
_entity.pdbx_description
1 polymer ?
#
loop_
_entity_poly.entity_id
_entity_poly.type
_entity_poly.pdbx_seq_one_letter_code
_entity_poly.pdbx_strand_id
1 'polypeptide(L)'
;MGLDDLPEPWTVWTEQRDGRVILAYRPDVFDTESFPAPCLPTIYVTNGSRADRPGAGQYATEEWHATLFAEPEIELANETRDGREAAIDAAVEVAERFANGGIDYRGAYQEPREAYLAELDERTGRGD
;
A
#
# COMPACT_ATOMS: atom_id res chain seq x y z
N MET A 1 12.47 5.54 -10.26
CA MET A 1 12.46 5.23 -8.82
C MET A 1 12.42 3.71 -8.66
N GLY A 2 12.79 3.18 -7.51
CA GLY A 2 12.80 1.73 -7.26
C GLY A 2 12.65 1.46 -5.77
N LEU A 3 12.55 0.20 -5.35
CA LEU A 3 12.36 -0.16 -3.94
C LEU A 3 13.46 0.38 -3.00
N ASP A 4 14.63 0.73 -3.54
CA ASP A 4 15.74 1.35 -2.79
C ASP A 4 15.50 2.84 -2.47
N ASP A 5 14.59 3.49 -3.19
CA ASP A 5 14.17 4.88 -2.98
C ASP A 5 12.97 4.97 -2.01
N LEU A 6 12.59 3.85 -1.41
CA LEU A 6 11.47 3.78 -0.50
C LEU A 6 11.74 4.64 0.76
N PRO A 7 10.81 5.51 1.16
CA PRO A 7 11.00 6.38 2.32
C PRO A 7 11.21 5.55 3.60
N GLU A 8 12.07 6.04 4.51
CA GLU A 8 12.44 5.37 5.77
C GLU A 8 11.29 4.72 6.58
N PRO A 9 10.08 5.32 6.70
CA PRO A 9 9.00 4.68 7.45
C PRO A 9 8.42 3.43 6.77
N TRP A 10 8.77 3.12 5.53
CA TRP A 10 8.27 1.96 4.80
C TRP A 10 9.32 0.85 4.71
N THR A 11 8.85 -0.39 4.83
CA THR A 11 9.71 -1.59 4.73
C THR A 11 9.15 -2.55 3.69
N VAL A 12 10.05 -3.14 2.89
CA VAL A 12 9.71 -4.27 2.03
C VAL A 12 9.49 -5.52 2.89
N TRP A 13 8.23 -5.95 3.01
CA TRP A 13 7.85 -7.11 3.82
C TRP A 13 7.96 -8.41 3.04
N THR A 14 7.59 -8.41 1.77
CA THR A 14 7.64 -9.61 0.93
C THR A 14 7.94 -9.22 -0.51
N GLU A 15 8.91 -9.90 -1.10
CA GLU A 15 9.11 -9.94 -2.54
C GLU A 15 8.98 -11.39 -3.00
N GLN A 16 7.95 -11.68 -3.79
CA GLN A 16 7.72 -13.02 -4.32
C GLN A 16 8.45 -13.20 -5.65
N ARG A 17 8.79 -14.46 -5.96
CA ARG A 17 9.43 -14.83 -7.24
C ARG A 17 8.59 -14.50 -8.48
N ASP A 18 7.28 -14.40 -8.30
CA ASP A 18 6.32 -13.99 -9.34
C ASP A 18 6.31 -12.47 -9.58
N GLY A 19 7.12 -11.71 -8.84
CA GLY A 19 7.27 -10.27 -8.96
C GLY A 19 6.34 -9.45 -8.07
N ARG A 20 5.40 -10.07 -7.34
CA ARG A 20 4.58 -9.39 -6.33
C ARG A 20 5.45 -8.82 -5.21
N VAL A 21 5.18 -7.57 -4.83
CA VAL A 21 5.85 -6.89 -3.71
C VAL A 21 4.80 -6.44 -2.70
N ILE A 22 5.12 -6.55 -1.41
CA ILE A 22 4.31 -6.03 -0.31
C ILE A 22 5.19 -5.09 0.50
N LEU A 23 4.75 -3.85 0.65
CA LEU A 23 5.37 -2.83 1.48
C LEU A 23 4.50 -2.61 2.71
N ALA A 24 5.11 -2.38 3.86
CA ALA A 24 4.42 -2.12 5.11
C ALA A 24 4.90 -0.79 5.71
N TYR A 25 3.96 0.05 6.15
CA TYR A 25 4.26 1.31 6.81
C TYR A 25 4.47 1.10 8.31
N ARG A 26 5.66 1.44 8.80
CA ARG A 26 6.06 1.40 10.21
C ARG A 26 5.56 0.14 10.93
N PRO A 27 5.94 -1.08 10.47
CA PRO A 27 5.56 -2.32 11.12
C PRO A 27 6.08 -2.43 12.57
N ASP A 28 7.05 -1.59 12.96
CA ASP A 28 7.52 -1.42 14.34
C ASP A 28 6.51 -0.70 15.26
N VAL A 29 5.59 0.09 14.68
CA VAL A 29 4.55 0.84 15.41
C VAL A 29 3.18 0.19 15.22
N PHE A 30 2.83 -0.10 13.97
CA PHE A 30 1.59 -0.77 13.58
C PHE A 30 1.81 -2.28 13.60
N ASP A 31 2.03 -2.84 14.79
CA ASP A 31 2.09 -4.29 14.99
C ASP A 31 0.79 -4.80 15.62
N THR A 32 0.54 -6.09 15.41
CA THR A 32 -0.52 -6.90 16.05
C THR A 32 -0.61 -6.79 17.57
N GLU A 33 0.46 -6.36 18.25
CA GLU A 33 0.53 -6.14 19.70
C GLU A 33 0.00 -4.77 20.15
N SER A 34 0.33 -3.70 19.42
CA SER A 34 -0.08 -2.31 19.76
C SER A 34 -1.39 -1.91 19.11
N PHE A 35 -1.69 -2.48 17.94
CA PHE A 35 -2.94 -2.32 17.23
C PHE A 35 -3.44 -3.69 16.76
N PRO A 36 -4.75 -3.95 16.70
CA PRO A 36 -5.23 -5.21 16.15
C PRO A 36 -4.77 -5.36 14.69
N ALA A 37 -4.63 -6.60 14.24
CA ALA A 37 -4.06 -6.98 12.95
C ALA A 37 -4.73 -6.47 11.65
N PRO A 38 -5.82 -5.69 11.61
CA PRO A 38 -6.18 -4.97 10.38
C PRO A 38 -5.60 -3.55 10.27
N CYS A 39 -4.93 -2.99 11.29
CA CYS A 39 -4.48 -1.59 11.28
C CYS A 39 -3.06 -1.36 10.73
N LEU A 40 -2.52 -2.25 9.90
CA LEU A 40 -1.20 -2.07 9.30
C LEU A 40 -1.33 -1.55 7.86
N PRO A 41 -0.93 -0.29 7.57
CA PRO A 41 -0.97 0.20 6.21
C PRO A 41 0.00 -0.57 5.32
N THR A 42 -0.48 -1.03 4.17
CA THR A 42 0.31 -1.84 3.24
C THR A 42 0.10 -1.42 1.80
N ILE A 43 1.16 -1.49 1.00
CA ILE A 43 1.08 -1.32 -0.45
C ILE A 43 1.34 -2.66 -1.12
N TYR A 44 0.43 -3.07 -1.99
CA TYR A 44 0.57 -4.26 -2.81
C TYR A 44 0.92 -3.87 -4.23
N VAL A 45 2.05 -4.38 -4.71
CA VAL A 45 2.40 -4.35 -6.13
C VAL A 45 2.09 -5.72 -6.71
N THR A 46 1.04 -5.82 -7.51
CA THR A 46 0.57 -7.10 -8.07
C THR A 46 0.34 -7.00 -9.57
N ASN A 47 0.70 -8.05 -10.31
CA ASN A 47 0.26 -8.18 -11.69
C ASN A 47 -1.27 -8.34 -11.70
N GLY A 48 -1.95 -7.49 -12.46
CA GLY A 48 -3.40 -7.52 -12.66
C GLY A 48 -3.81 -8.69 -13.54
N SER A 49 -3.39 -9.91 -13.19
CA SER A 49 -3.89 -11.11 -13.83
C SER A 49 -5.40 -11.11 -13.60
N ARG A 50 -6.14 -10.88 -14.68
CA ARG A 50 -7.60 -10.95 -14.75
C ARG A 50 -8.05 -12.42 -14.64
N ALA A 51 -7.57 -13.11 -13.62
CA ALA A 51 -7.78 -14.52 -13.36
C ALA A 51 -9.12 -14.71 -12.64
N ASP A 52 -10.22 -14.26 -13.26
CA ASP A 52 -11.56 -14.80 -12.95
C ASP A 52 -12.53 -14.67 -14.14
N ARG A 53 -12.00 -14.72 -15.38
CA ARG A 53 -12.82 -15.02 -16.55
C ARG A 53 -12.42 -16.38 -17.14
N PRO A 54 -13.23 -17.43 -16.98
CA PRO A 54 -13.01 -18.67 -17.70
C PRO A 54 -13.02 -18.39 -19.21
N GLY A 55 -11.88 -18.59 -19.87
CA GLY A 55 -11.73 -18.42 -21.33
C GLY A 55 -10.77 -17.31 -21.77
N ALA A 56 -10.26 -16.48 -20.86
CA ALA A 56 -9.13 -15.59 -21.20
C ALA A 56 -7.83 -16.40 -21.11
N GLY A 57 -7.10 -16.49 -22.23
CA GLY A 57 -5.79 -17.14 -22.26
C GLY A 57 -4.83 -16.56 -21.22
N GLN A 58 -3.79 -17.33 -20.91
CA GLN A 58 -2.72 -17.11 -19.94
C GLN A 58 -1.81 -15.91 -20.27
N TYR A 59 -2.37 -14.82 -20.76
CA TYR A 59 -1.62 -13.61 -21.04
C TYR A 59 -1.53 -12.86 -19.71
N ALA A 60 -0.33 -12.87 -19.13
CA ALA A 60 0.06 -11.83 -18.19
C ALA A 60 -0.31 -10.51 -18.86
N THR A 61 -1.26 -9.78 -18.28
CA THR A 61 -1.51 -8.42 -18.73
C THR A 61 -0.24 -7.63 -18.41
N GLU A 62 0.13 -6.73 -19.31
CA GLU A 62 1.19 -5.76 -19.04
C GLU A 62 0.76 -4.80 -17.91
N GLU A 63 -0.48 -4.91 -17.43
CA GLU A 63 -1.09 -4.08 -16.39
C GLU A 63 -0.72 -4.58 -14.97
N TRP A 64 -0.03 -3.74 -14.23
CA TRP A 64 0.34 -3.94 -12.84
C TRP A 64 -0.31 -2.87 -11.97
N HIS A 65 -0.67 -3.25 -10.75
CA HIS A 65 -1.33 -2.36 -9.79
C HIS A 65 -0.44 -2.15 -8.58
N ALA A 66 -0.38 -0.90 -8.10
CA ALA A 66 0.16 -0.49 -6.83
C ALA A 66 -0.99 0.05 -5.97
N THR A 67 -1.46 -0.76 -5.03
CA THR A 67 -2.63 -0.46 -4.23
C THR A 67 -2.25 -0.28 -2.77
N LEU A 68 -2.54 0.91 -2.21
CA LEU A 68 -2.37 1.24 -0.81
C LEU A 68 -3.65 0.92 -0.05
N PHE A 69 -3.48 0.19 1.05
CA PHE A 69 -4.52 -0.16 2.00
C PHE A 69 -4.17 0.40 3.37
N ALA A 70 -5.13 1.02 4.05
CA ALA A 70 -5.03 1.29 5.48
C ALA A 70 -5.26 0.02 6.30
N GLU A 71 -6.17 -0.82 5.79
CA GLU A 71 -6.55 -2.13 6.31
C GLU A 71 -6.84 -3.07 5.14
N PRO A 72 -6.85 -4.39 5.34
CA PRO A 72 -7.24 -5.34 4.29
C PRO A 72 -8.56 -5.01 3.57
N GLU A 73 -9.47 -4.31 4.25
CA GLU A 73 -10.79 -3.92 3.72
C GLU A 73 -10.88 -2.45 3.28
N ILE A 74 -9.87 -1.62 3.59
CA ILE A 74 -9.89 -0.17 3.36
C ILE A 74 -8.79 0.20 2.36
N GLU A 75 -9.18 0.36 1.10
CA GLU A 75 -8.32 0.89 0.03
C GLU A 75 -8.24 2.43 0.12
N LEU A 76 -7.03 2.98 0.04
CA LEU A 76 -6.76 4.42 0.08
C LEU A 76 -6.35 4.99 -1.28
N ALA A 77 -5.59 4.22 -2.05
CA ALA A 77 -5.10 4.62 -3.36
C ALA A 77 -4.86 3.38 -4.23
N ASN A 78 -5.10 3.51 -5.53
CA ASN A 78 -4.89 2.45 -6.51
C ASN A 78 -4.28 3.06 -7.77
N GLU A 79 -3.02 2.74 -8.04
CA GLU A 79 -2.30 3.18 -9.23
C GLU A 79 -2.12 2.00 -10.18
N THR A 80 -2.49 2.19 -11.43
CA THR A 80 -2.35 1.17 -12.48
C THR A 80 -1.28 1.61 -13.48
N ARG A 81 -0.33 0.74 -13.78
CA ARG A 81 0.83 1.03 -14.62
C ARG A 81 1.12 -0.11 -15.58
N ASP A 82 1.71 0.24 -16.73
CA ASP A 82 2.22 -0.73 -17.68
C ASP A 82 3.59 -1.25 -17.23
N GLY A 83 3.59 -2.44 -16.64
CA GLY A 83 4.77 -3.18 -16.23
C GLY A 83 5.09 -3.07 -14.74
N ARG A 84 5.87 -4.06 -14.27
CA ARG A 84 6.26 -4.18 -12.87
C ARG A 84 7.05 -2.97 -12.38
N GLU A 85 8.05 -2.54 -13.15
CA GLU A 85 8.94 -1.44 -12.75
C GLU A 85 8.16 -0.14 -12.59
N ALA A 86 7.24 0.16 -13.51
CA ALA A 86 6.39 1.33 -13.42
C ALA A 86 5.43 1.26 -12.22
N ALA A 87 4.90 0.07 -11.89
CA ALA A 87 4.09 -0.11 -10.68
C ALA A 87 4.90 0.02 -9.39
N ILE A 88 6.18 -0.39 -9.39
CA ILE A 88 7.08 -0.16 -8.25
C ILE A 88 7.34 1.34 -8.08
N ASP A 89 7.59 2.06 -9.18
CA ASP A 89 7.77 3.52 -9.18
C ASP A 89 6.54 4.19 -8.54
N ALA A 90 5.34 3.82 -9.02
CA ALA A 90 4.08 4.30 -8.46
C ALA A 90 3.87 3.92 -6.98
N ALA A 91 4.31 2.74 -6.57
CA ALA A 91 4.24 2.33 -5.17
C ALA A 91 5.13 3.22 -4.27
N VAL A 92 6.30 3.62 -4.76
CA VAL A 92 7.17 4.56 -4.04
C VAL A 92 6.53 5.96 -3.99
N GLU A 93 5.99 6.45 -5.11
CA GLU A 93 5.27 7.74 -5.15
C GLU A 93 4.11 7.77 -4.13
N VAL A 94 3.34 6.67 -4.06
CA VAL A 94 2.24 6.50 -3.10
C VAL A 94 2.75 6.40 -1.66
N ALA A 95 3.85 5.69 -1.43
CA ALA A 95 4.48 5.56 -0.12
C ALA A 95 4.94 6.93 0.43
N GLU A 96 5.59 7.74 -0.42
CA GLU A 96 5.99 9.10 -0.10
C GLU A 96 4.78 9.99 0.17
N ARG A 97 3.78 9.96 -0.70
CA ARG A 97 2.57 10.76 -0.52
C ARG A 97 1.85 10.41 0.78
N PHE A 98 1.80 9.13 1.14
CA PHE A 98 1.24 8.70 2.42
C PHE A 98 2.07 9.18 3.60
N ALA A 99 3.39 9.00 3.55
CA ALA A 99 4.30 9.41 4.63
C ALA A 99 4.29 10.93 4.87
N ASN A 100 3.99 11.73 3.84
CA ASN A 100 3.86 13.19 3.94
C ASN A 100 2.41 13.68 4.20
N GLY A 101 1.47 12.78 4.52
CA GLY A 101 0.08 13.15 4.84
C GLY A 101 -0.76 13.61 3.63
N GLY A 102 -0.29 13.36 2.41
CA GLY A 102 -0.96 13.71 1.16
C GLY A 102 -2.06 12.73 0.72
N ILE A 103 -2.24 11.62 1.44
CA ILE A 103 -3.32 10.66 1.24
C ILE A 103 -4.40 10.89 2.30
N ASP A 104 -5.65 11.03 1.86
CA ASP A 104 -6.76 11.17 2.80
C ASP A 104 -7.25 9.80 3.28
N TYR A 105 -6.62 9.30 4.34
CA TYR A 105 -7.03 8.03 4.95
C TYR A 105 -8.29 8.15 5.81
N ARG A 106 -8.55 9.31 6.42
CA ARG A 106 -9.73 9.53 7.26
C ARG A 106 -11.04 9.42 6.48
N GLY A 107 -11.09 9.94 5.24
CA GLY A 107 -12.26 9.87 4.38
C GLY A 107 -12.63 8.45 3.92
N ALA A 108 -11.71 7.49 4.04
CA ALA A 108 -11.98 6.09 3.71
C ALA A 108 -12.75 5.34 4.80
N TYR A 109 -12.74 5.85 6.04
CA TYR A 109 -13.45 5.23 7.17
C TYR A 109 -14.87 5.76 7.32
N GLN A 110 -15.86 4.86 7.30
CA GLN A 110 -17.24 5.20 7.67
C GLN A 110 -17.41 5.32 9.19
N GLU A 111 -16.69 4.49 9.96
CA GLU A 111 -16.62 4.54 11.42
C GLU A 111 -15.18 4.91 11.83
N PRO A 112 -14.95 6.10 12.41
CA PRO A 112 -13.59 6.58 12.65
C PRO A 112 -12.91 5.79 13.77
N ARG A 113 -11.71 5.27 13.48
CA ARG A 113 -10.84 4.64 14.47
C ARG A 113 -9.91 5.68 15.09
N GLU A 114 -10.44 6.48 16.01
CA GLU A 114 -9.77 7.67 16.53
C GLU A 114 -8.32 7.43 16.98
N ALA A 115 -8.06 6.37 17.76
CA ALA A 115 -6.70 6.07 18.24
C ALA A 115 -5.71 5.72 17.12
N TYR A 116 -6.16 4.96 16.12
CA TYR A 116 -5.35 4.59 14.96
C TYR A 116 -5.10 5.79 14.04
N LEU A 117 -6.17 6.56 13.76
CA LEU A 117 -6.09 7.75 12.93
C LEU A 117 -5.21 8.83 13.59
N ALA A 118 -5.27 8.98 14.92
CA ALA A 118 -4.40 9.88 15.66
C ALA A 118 -2.92 9.49 15.52
N GLU A 119 -2.57 8.22 15.72
CA GLU A 119 -1.19 7.75 15.50
C GLU A 119 -0.75 7.98 14.05
N LEU A 120 -1.62 7.74 13.06
CA LEU A 120 -1.31 8.08 11.66
C LEU A 120 -1.05 9.58 11.46
N ASP A 121 -1.85 10.46 12.07
CA ASP A 121 -1.65 11.91 11.96
C ASP A 121 -0.30 12.35 12.57
N GLU A 122 0.09 11.76 13.70
CA GLU A 122 1.39 12.01 14.34
C GLU A 122 2.56 11.57 13.45
N ARG A 123 2.42 10.43 12.74
CA ARG A 123 3.49 9.86 11.91
C ARG A 123 3.56 10.43 10.50
N THR A 124 2.43 10.89 9.97
CA THR A 124 2.34 11.50 8.64
C THR A 124 2.49 13.02 8.67
N GLY A 125 2.72 13.60 9.85
CA GLY A 125 2.91 15.05 10.03
C GLY A 125 1.65 15.88 9.82
N ARG A 126 0.48 15.26 9.90
CA ARG A 126 -0.84 15.90 9.70
C ARG A 126 -1.44 16.45 11.01
N GLY A 127 -0.80 16.19 12.15
CA GLY A 127 -1.25 16.53 13.50
C GLY A 127 -0.77 17.87 14.10
N ASP A 128 -0.62 18.95 13.32
CA ASP A 128 -0.39 20.31 13.86
C ASP A 128 -1.65 21.19 13.79
#